data_AF-A0A6I5RGX8-F1
#
_entry.id   AF-A0A6I5RGX8-F1
#
_cell.length_a   1.000
_cell.length_b   1.000
_cell.length_c   1.000
_cell.angle_alpha   90.00
_cell.angle_beta   90.00
_cell.angle_gamma   90.00
#
_symmetry.space_group_name_H-M   'P 1'
#
loop_
_entity.id
_entity.type
_entity.pdbx_description
1 polymer ?
#
loop_
_entity_poly.entity_id
_entity_poly.type
_entity_poly.pdbx_seq_one_letter_code
_entity_poly.pdbx_strand_id
1 'polypeptide(L)'
;MQGQLAEIDIRSILQLIELGQRTGDLYVEAYPAATALSTGESRIDGETAPQSWLVFLLNGQIVYAGTTDGNLERLKGYLHRYELENTLDTLDVPSIATFNSPEYGYLWALLENHLLTPQQGRTILQGMVHETLFDLLSLHQGSFVFKLAAGLSPQLTTFEISSLVATLTTQSQAWKQFYPHIQSPHQCPMIADQPLQDKDWNGDKTSRLLTWMDGNTSIQQIARYLNRNAVTVAKGIYPYVRQGLIQLPPIAPTMPDTEASEEWHATQVPRIVCVDDSLTIRQTVEKILDDQGYEATSLGNPLRALSLLFQLKPNLILCDIAMPELEGYQLCAMLRQSTAFRQTPIVMLTGKDGFIDRVKARMAGATDYLTKPFGTQELLTLVEKYVGLGNPSRPRPDHLLADAIKDDLELGTGPMPPFR
;
A
#
# COMPACT_ATOMS: atom_id res chain seq x y z
N MET A 1 7.26 -7.87 18.74
CA MET A 1 7.13 -9.32 18.47
C MET A 1 7.35 -9.52 16.98
N GLN A 2 7.99 -10.59 16.55
CA GLN A 2 8.12 -10.91 15.13
C GLN A 2 8.23 -12.42 14.95
N GLY A 3 7.86 -12.93 13.78
CA GLY A 3 7.93 -14.36 13.49
C GLY A 3 7.25 -14.71 12.18
N GLN A 4 7.08 -16.01 11.95
CA GLN A 4 6.41 -16.54 10.78
C GLN A 4 5.02 -17.09 11.14
N LEU A 5 4.06 -16.96 10.21
CA LEU A 5 2.70 -17.48 10.41
C LEU A 5 2.63 -19.01 10.42
N ALA A 6 3.70 -19.69 9.99
CA ALA A 6 3.85 -21.13 10.14
C ALA A 6 4.06 -21.56 11.61
N GLU A 7 4.55 -20.65 12.47
CA GLU A 7 4.86 -20.92 13.87
C GLU A 7 3.72 -20.52 14.81
N ILE A 8 3.02 -19.43 14.47
CA ILE A 8 1.92 -18.88 15.26
C ILE A 8 0.89 -18.22 14.33
N ASP A 9 -0.37 -18.61 14.47
CA ASP A 9 -1.45 -18.06 13.65
C ASP A 9 -1.83 -16.63 14.05
N ILE A 10 -2.46 -15.90 13.12
CA ILE A 10 -2.89 -14.51 13.34
C ILE A 10 -3.83 -14.38 14.54
N ARG A 11 -4.72 -15.35 14.74
CA ARG A 11 -5.65 -15.36 15.87
C ARG A 11 -4.89 -15.31 17.21
N SER A 12 -3.88 -16.16 17.36
CA SER A 12 -3.05 -16.25 18.56
C SER A 12 -2.22 -14.99 18.77
N ILE A 13 -1.67 -14.42 17.69
CA ILE A 13 -0.96 -13.13 17.75
C ILE A 13 -1.89 -12.02 18.29
N LEU A 14 -3.09 -11.90 17.74
CA LEU A 14 -4.07 -10.88 18.16
C LEU A 14 -4.51 -11.09 19.62
N GLN A 15 -4.73 -12.34 20.05
CA GLN A 15 -5.07 -12.66 21.45
C GLN A 15 -3.93 -12.31 22.42
N LEU A 16 -2.67 -12.51 22.05
CA LEU A 16 -1.52 -12.10 22.86
C LEU A 16 -1.43 -10.58 23.01
N ILE A 17 -1.81 -9.83 21.97
CA ILE A 17 -1.87 -8.36 22.02
C ILE A 17 -3.01 -7.89 22.93
N GLU A 18 -4.20 -8.49 22.80
CA GLU A 18 -5.38 -8.20 23.63
C GLU A 18 -5.09 -8.45 25.12
N LEU A 19 -4.61 -9.66 25.46
CA LEU A 19 -4.30 -10.06 26.83
C LEU A 19 -3.19 -9.18 27.45
N GLY A 20 -2.21 -8.81 26.63
CA GLY A 20 -1.11 -7.94 27.04
C GLY A 20 -1.44 -6.45 27.02
N GLN A 21 -2.66 -6.06 26.64
CA GLN A 21 -3.10 -4.68 26.45
C GLN A 21 -2.09 -3.83 25.66
N ARG A 22 -1.48 -4.40 24.62
CA ARG A 22 -0.36 -3.75 23.93
C ARG A 22 -0.87 -2.69 22.95
N THR A 23 -0.15 -1.57 22.88
CA THR A 23 -0.36 -0.49 21.91
C THR A 23 0.76 -0.53 20.87
N GLY A 24 0.41 -0.44 19.59
CA GLY A 24 1.37 -0.49 18.51
C GLY A 24 0.79 -0.93 17.18
N ASP A 25 1.68 -1.22 16.24
CA ASP A 25 1.31 -1.54 14.86
C ASP A 25 1.72 -2.99 14.56
N LEU A 26 0.78 -3.78 14.07
CA LEU A 26 1.01 -5.14 13.58
C LEU A 26 1.03 -5.11 12.05
N TYR A 27 2.20 -5.34 11.48
CA TYR A 27 2.38 -5.57 10.05
C TYR A 27 2.38 -7.06 9.75
N VAL A 28 1.68 -7.46 8.69
CA VAL A 28 1.59 -8.84 8.20
C VAL A 28 1.83 -8.84 6.71
N GLU A 29 2.69 -9.74 6.23
CA GLU A 29 2.99 -9.95 4.81
C GLU A 29 2.75 -11.42 4.47
N ALA A 30 1.89 -11.69 3.49
CA ALA A 30 1.69 -13.05 2.99
C ALA A 30 2.84 -13.44 2.06
N TYR A 31 3.26 -14.71 2.13
CA TYR A 31 4.15 -15.24 1.11
C TYR A 31 3.37 -15.51 -0.17
N PRO A 32 3.93 -15.23 -1.36
CA PRO A 32 3.33 -15.66 -2.61
C PRO A 32 3.09 -17.16 -2.54
N ALA A 33 1.87 -17.61 -2.84
CA ALA A 33 1.58 -19.03 -2.89
C ALA A 33 2.48 -19.64 -3.97
N ALA A 34 3.49 -20.40 -3.56
CA ALA A 34 4.33 -21.14 -4.50
C ALA A 34 3.40 -22.03 -5.32
N THR A 35 3.23 -21.71 -6.61
CA THR A 35 2.53 -22.54 -7.57
C THR A 35 3.22 -23.90 -7.57
N ALA A 36 2.58 -24.87 -6.95
CA ALA A 36 3.03 -26.25 -6.97
C ALA A 36 2.97 -26.78 -8.40
N LEU A 37 4.14 -27.01 -9.00
CA LEU A 37 4.44 -27.97 -10.07
C LEU A 37 3.57 -27.91 -11.33
N SER A 38 4.10 -27.30 -12.40
CA SER A 38 4.06 -27.94 -13.71
C SER A 38 5.39 -27.73 -14.45
N THR A 39 5.74 -28.78 -15.19
CA THR A 39 6.98 -29.04 -15.93
C THR A 39 7.37 -27.92 -16.87
N GLY A 40 8.69 -27.78 -17.05
CA GLY A 40 9.32 -26.61 -17.66
C GLY A 40 8.78 -26.23 -19.03
N GLU A 41 8.52 -24.93 -19.18
CA GLU A 41 8.85 -24.11 -20.34
C GLU A 41 8.59 -22.63 -19.96
N SER A 42 9.56 -21.78 -20.30
CA SER A 42 9.58 -20.31 -20.29
C SER A 42 8.83 -19.56 -19.18
N ARG A 43 9.62 -19.06 -18.22
CA ARG A 43 9.29 -17.95 -17.32
C ARG A 43 8.94 -16.69 -18.14
N ILE A 44 7.69 -16.26 -18.05
CA ILE A 44 7.27 -14.88 -18.29
C ILE A 44 6.83 -14.37 -16.91
N ASP A 45 7.73 -13.60 -16.28
CA ASP A 45 7.61 -13.13 -14.91
C ASP A 45 6.54 -12.03 -14.79
N GLY A 46 5.40 -12.38 -14.22
CA GLY A 46 4.44 -11.46 -13.62
C GLY A 46 4.24 -11.86 -12.16
N GLU A 47 5.26 -11.61 -11.33
CA GLU A 47 5.14 -11.84 -9.88
C GLU A 47 4.08 -10.90 -9.29
N THR A 48 2.94 -11.45 -8.88
CA THR A 48 1.97 -10.73 -8.06
C THR A 48 2.65 -10.30 -6.77
N ALA A 49 2.76 -8.99 -6.55
CA ALA A 49 3.37 -8.44 -5.35
C ALA A 49 2.74 -9.05 -4.08
N PRO A 50 3.55 -9.39 -3.05
CA PRO A 50 3.04 -10.01 -1.84
C PRO A 50 2.01 -9.08 -1.18
N GLN A 51 0.83 -9.62 -0.88
CA GLN A 51 -0.21 -8.87 -0.16
C GLN A 51 0.26 -8.62 1.28
N SER A 52 0.09 -7.38 1.72
CA SER A 52 0.49 -6.95 3.06
C SER A 52 -0.57 -6.07 3.70
N TRP A 53 -0.69 -6.23 5.02
CA TRP A 53 -1.69 -5.60 5.86
C TRP A 53 -1.06 -4.93 7.06
N LEU A 54 -1.72 -3.89 7.54
CA LEU A 54 -1.36 -3.18 8.75
C LEU A 54 -2.57 -3.07 9.66
N VAL A 55 -2.39 -3.47 10.92
CA VAL A 55 -3.40 -3.38 11.98
C VAL A 55 -2.85 -2.47 13.07
N PHE A 56 -3.61 -1.44 13.42
CA PHE A 56 -3.23 -0.47 14.44
C PHE A 56 -3.97 -0.77 15.73
N LEU A 57 -3.22 -0.89 16.82
CA LEU A 57 -3.71 -1.34 18.11
C LEU A 57 -3.46 -0.31 19.19
N LEU A 58 -4.43 -0.17 20.08
CA LEU A 58 -4.38 0.69 21.26
C LEU A 58 -4.94 -0.06 22.46
N ASN A 59 -4.13 -0.20 23.51
CA ASN A 59 -4.49 -0.86 24.76
C ASN A 59 -5.12 -2.25 24.55
N GLY A 60 -4.61 -3.02 23.59
CA GLY A 60 -5.13 -4.36 23.24
C GLY A 60 -6.38 -4.39 22.36
N GLN A 61 -6.88 -3.23 21.91
CA GLN A 61 -8.02 -3.12 21.01
C GLN A 61 -7.58 -2.65 19.62
N ILE A 62 -8.35 -2.96 18.58
CA ILE A 62 -8.07 -2.52 17.20
C ILE A 62 -8.68 -1.15 16.96
N VAL A 63 -7.90 -0.21 16.44
CA VAL A 63 -8.36 1.12 16.01
C VAL A 63 -8.76 1.08 14.53
N TYR A 64 -7.88 0.52 13.69
CA TYR A 64 -8.05 0.44 12.24
C TYR A 64 -7.21 -0.70 11.68
N ALA A 65 -7.63 -1.24 10.54
CA ALA A 65 -6.88 -2.24 9.78
C ALA A 65 -7.09 -2.02 8.28
N GLY A 66 -6.02 -2.19 7.50
CA GLY A 66 -6.08 -2.06 6.05
C GLY A 66 -4.91 -2.70 5.31
N THR A 67 -4.99 -2.68 3.99
CA THR A 67 -3.89 -3.05 3.10
C THR A 67 -2.89 -1.91 3.00
N THR A 68 -1.64 -2.22 2.66
CA THR A 68 -0.58 -1.21 2.53
C THR A 68 -0.31 -0.79 1.07
N ASP A 69 -1.16 -1.22 0.14
CA ASP A 69 -1.07 -0.89 -1.30
C ASP A 69 -1.46 0.57 -1.60
N GLY A 70 -2.05 1.25 -0.62
CA GLY A 70 -2.44 2.66 -0.73
C GLY A 70 -3.67 2.90 -1.62
N ASN A 71 -4.33 1.82 -2.05
CA ASN A 71 -5.51 1.88 -2.89
C ASN A 71 -6.72 2.42 -2.10
N LEU A 72 -7.43 3.39 -2.68
CA LEU A 72 -8.62 4.00 -2.08
C LEU A 72 -9.94 3.36 -2.54
N GLU A 73 -9.92 2.38 -3.46
CA GLU A 73 -11.14 1.76 -4.01
C GLU A 73 -12.01 1.12 -2.92
N ARG A 74 -11.40 0.58 -1.87
CA ARG A 74 -12.14 0.05 -0.72
C ARG A 74 -12.87 1.18 0.03
N LEU A 75 -12.19 2.28 0.36
CA LEU A 75 -12.84 3.46 0.95
C LEU A 75 -13.92 4.05 0.03
N LYS A 76 -13.65 4.22 -1.27
CA LYS A 76 -14.65 4.69 -2.26
C LYS A 76 -15.90 3.81 -2.24
N GLY A 77 -15.74 2.49 -2.14
CA GLY A 77 -16.88 1.57 -2.02
C GLY A 77 -17.75 1.81 -0.78
N TYR A 78 -17.13 2.18 0.35
CA TYR A 78 -17.85 2.58 1.56
C TYR A 78 -18.50 3.96 1.46
N LEU A 79 -17.93 4.87 0.65
CA LEU A 79 -18.45 6.22 0.42
C LEU A 79 -19.56 6.29 -0.62
N HIS A 80 -19.65 5.32 -1.53
CA HIS A 80 -20.66 5.27 -2.59
C HIS A 80 -22.09 5.46 -2.07
N ARG A 81 -22.42 4.87 -0.93
CA ARG A 81 -23.73 5.00 -0.27
C ARG A 81 -24.06 6.41 0.23
N TYR A 82 -23.06 7.27 0.33
CA TYR A 82 -23.16 8.65 0.76
C TYR A 82 -22.94 9.62 -0.42
N GLU A 83 -22.73 9.11 -1.64
CA GLU A 83 -22.45 9.90 -2.86
C GLU A 83 -21.18 10.76 -2.72
N LEU A 84 -20.17 10.23 -2.02
CA LEU A 84 -18.90 10.92 -1.69
C LEU A 84 -17.66 10.29 -2.32
N GLU A 85 -17.82 9.31 -3.22
CA GLU A 85 -16.72 8.57 -3.85
C GLU A 85 -15.73 9.47 -4.61
N ASN A 86 -16.25 10.47 -5.34
CA ASN A 86 -15.45 11.41 -6.13
C ASN A 86 -14.89 12.57 -5.30
N THR A 87 -15.36 12.74 -4.06
CA THR A 87 -14.89 13.83 -3.19
C THR A 87 -13.45 13.63 -2.77
N LEU A 88 -12.98 12.37 -2.71
CA LEU A 88 -11.61 12.02 -2.39
C LEU A 88 -10.59 12.64 -3.36
N ASP A 89 -10.94 12.77 -4.64
CA ASP A 89 -10.06 13.34 -5.67
C ASP A 89 -9.89 14.87 -5.52
N THR A 90 -10.82 15.51 -4.79
CA THR A 90 -10.85 16.96 -4.58
C THR A 90 -10.45 17.40 -3.17
N LEU A 91 -10.23 16.44 -2.26
CA LEU A 91 -10.00 16.70 -0.84
C LEU A 91 -8.51 16.92 -0.54
N ASP A 92 -8.16 18.12 -0.10
CA ASP A 92 -6.85 18.41 0.48
C ASP A 92 -6.76 17.82 1.90
N VAL A 93 -6.09 16.66 2.02
CA VAL A 93 -5.92 15.99 3.32
C VAL A 93 -4.70 16.57 4.06
N PRO A 94 -4.84 17.07 5.31
CA PRO A 94 -3.74 17.57 6.12
C PRO A 94 -2.61 16.54 6.27
N SER A 95 -1.37 17.05 6.27
CA SER A 95 -0.13 16.29 6.08
C SER A 95 0.13 15.12 7.03
N ILE A 96 -0.55 15.03 8.16
CA ILE A 96 -0.21 14.09 9.25
C ILE A 96 -0.92 12.73 9.10
N ALA A 97 -1.99 12.64 8.30
CA ALA A 97 -2.91 11.50 8.36
C ALA A 97 -2.64 10.34 7.37
N THR A 98 -1.56 10.37 6.59
CA THR A 98 -1.52 9.63 5.29
C THR A 98 -0.41 8.60 5.13
N PHE A 99 0.46 8.39 6.12
CA PHE A 99 1.74 7.73 5.80
C PHE A 99 1.75 6.20 5.85
N ASN A 100 0.81 5.58 6.57
CA ASN A 100 0.71 4.12 6.63
C ASN A 100 -0.72 3.58 6.34
N SER A 101 -1.71 4.47 6.29
CA SER A 101 -3.12 4.14 6.06
C SER A 101 -3.84 5.31 5.38
N PRO A 102 -3.61 5.54 4.07
CA PRO A 102 -4.19 6.68 3.38
C PRO A 102 -5.72 6.72 3.51
N GLU A 103 -6.38 5.55 3.47
CA GLU A 103 -7.83 5.47 3.71
C GLU A 103 -8.26 6.02 5.08
N TYR A 104 -7.50 5.76 6.15
CA TYR A 104 -7.81 6.31 7.47
C TYR A 104 -7.68 7.83 7.49
N GLY A 105 -6.66 8.37 6.81
CA GLY A 105 -6.46 9.81 6.67
C GLY A 105 -7.55 10.51 5.90
N TYR A 106 -7.96 9.95 4.76
CA TYR A 106 -9.07 10.47 3.97
C TYR A 106 -10.40 10.38 4.73
N LEU A 107 -10.64 9.26 5.43
CA LEU A 107 -11.82 9.12 6.28
C LEU A 107 -11.85 10.19 7.37
N TRP A 108 -10.71 10.51 7.97
CA TRP A 108 -10.62 11.57 8.97
C TRP A 108 -10.85 12.95 8.37
N ALA A 109 -10.27 13.24 7.21
CA ALA A 109 -10.49 14.50 6.51
C ALA A 109 -11.98 14.71 6.17
N LEU A 110 -12.70 13.65 5.79
CA LEU A 110 -14.16 13.70 5.55
C LEU A 110 -14.95 14.02 6.83
N LEU A 111 -14.50 13.52 7.99
CA LEU A 111 -15.11 13.83 9.29
C LEU A 111 -14.83 15.28 9.73
N GLU A 112 -13.59 15.76 9.53
CA GLU A 112 -13.21 17.15 9.83
C GLU A 112 -13.95 18.16 8.97
N ASN A 113 -14.16 17.86 7.68
CA ASN A 113 -14.93 18.70 6.76
C ASN A 113 -16.46 18.53 6.91
N HIS A 114 -16.93 17.80 7.93
CA HIS A 114 -18.35 17.52 8.19
C HIS A 114 -19.11 16.85 7.04
N LEU A 115 -18.41 16.26 6.08
CA LEU A 115 -19.00 15.49 4.98
C LEU A 115 -19.49 14.13 5.47
N LEU A 116 -18.85 13.59 6.51
CA LEU A 116 -19.32 12.44 7.25
C LEU A 116 -19.64 12.80 8.70
N THR A 117 -20.68 12.16 9.23
CA THR A 117 -20.97 12.16 10.67
C THR A 117 -20.09 11.14 11.40
N PRO A 118 -19.80 11.34 12.69
CA PRO A 118 -19.04 10.36 13.49
C PRO A 118 -19.65 8.95 13.46
N GLN A 119 -20.98 8.83 13.40
CA GLN A 119 -21.66 7.54 13.33
C GLN A 119 -21.43 6.83 11.99
N GLN A 120 -21.43 7.57 10.88
CA GLN A 120 -21.09 7.04 9.56
C GLN A 120 -19.62 6.61 9.54
N GLY A 121 -18.71 7.44 10.05
CA GLY A 121 -17.28 7.10 10.17
C GLY A 121 -17.03 5.81 10.96
N ARG A 122 -17.72 5.62 12.10
CA ARG A 122 -17.63 4.37 12.89
C ARG A 122 -18.10 3.15 12.11
N THR A 123 -19.18 3.30 11.34
CA THR A 123 -19.73 2.20 10.51
C THR A 123 -18.75 1.80 9.42
N ILE A 124 -18.12 2.78 8.76
CA ILE A 124 -17.09 2.55 7.74
C ILE A 124 -15.87 1.86 8.36
N LEU A 125 -15.35 2.37 9.47
CA LEU A 125 -14.21 1.77 10.18
C LEU A 125 -14.49 0.32 10.58
N GLN A 126 -15.67 0.05 11.12
CA GLN A 126 -16.06 -1.31 11.50
C GLN A 126 -16.05 -2.25 10.31
N GLY A 127 -16.57 -1.81 9.16
CA GLY A 127 -16.54 -2.57 7.92
C GLY A 127 -15.11 -2.86 7.43
N MET A 128 -14.26 -1.82 7.35
CA MET A 128 -12.86 -1.95 6.93
C MET A 128 -12.04 -2.88 7.83
N VAL A 129 -12.21 -2.77 9.15
CA VAL A 129 -11.56 -3.66 10.11
C VAL A 129 -12.04 -5.10 9.93
N HIS A 130 -13.35 -5.28 9.78
CA HIS A 130 -13.93 -6.61 9.61
C HIS A 130 -13.47 -7.29 8.32
N GLU A 131 -13.40 -6.57 7.20
CA GLU A 131 -12.84 -7.08 5.94
C GLU A 131 -11.38 -7.49 6.09
N THR A 132 -10.55 -6.59 6.62
CA THR A 132 -9.11 -6.85 6.77
C THR A 132 -8.84 -8.05 7.67
N LEU A 133 -9.57 -8.17 8.77
CA LEU A 133 -9.41 -9.31 9.67
C LEU A 133 -9.94 -10.61 9.08
N PHE A 134 -10.97 -10.56 8.23
CA PHE A 134 -11.45 -11.76 7.53
C PHE A 134 -10.35 -12.36 6.65
N ASP A 135 -9.64 -11.50 5.91
CA ASP A 135 -8.51 -11.90 5.07
C ASP A 135 -7.35 -12.41 5.92
N LEU A 136 -6.94 -11.62 6.92
CA LEU A 136 -5.83 -11.96 7.82
C LEU A 136 -6.04 -13.28 8.57
N LEU A 137 -7.24 -13.55 9.09
CA LEU A 137 -7.55 -14.80 9.79
C LEU A 137 -7.57 -16.03 8.87
N SER A 138 -7.61 -15.81 7.55
CA SER A 138 -7.55 -16.86 6.54
C SER A 138 -6.11 -17.17 6.08
N LEU A 139 -5.12 -16.39 6.52
CA LEU A 139 -3.71 -16.60 6.19
C LEU A 139 -3.08 -17.71 7.02
N HIS A 140 -2.35 -18.60 6.34
CA HIS A 140 -1.62 -19.71 6.96
C HIS A 140 -0.11 -19.64 6.72
N GLN A 141 0.34 -18.76 5.81
CA GLN A 141 1.75 -18.56 5.47
C GLN A 141 2.05 -17.08 5.31
N GLY A 142 3.21 -16.67 5.78
CA GLY A 142 3.63 -15.27 5.77
C GLY A 142 4.51 -14.96 6.97
N SER A 143 4.79 -13.68 7.14
CA SER A 143 5.59 -13.13 8.23
C SER A 143 4.88 -11.96 8.88
N PHE A 144 5.12 -11.76 10.17
CA PHE A 144 4.52 -10.65 10.92
C PHE A 144 5.55 -9.93 11.78
N VAL A 145 5.30 -8.66 12.01
CA VAL A 145 6.05 -7.81 12.94
C VAL A 145 5.08 -6.92 13.70
N PHE A 146 5.11 -7.01 15.02
CA PHE A 146 4.45 -6.07 15.92
C PHE A 146 5.49 -5.13 16.55
N LYS A 147 5.33 -3.82 16.34
CA LYS A 147 6.14 -2.78 16.98
C LYS A 147 5.30 -1.94 17.93
N LEU A 148 5.88 -1.61 19.09
CA LEU A 148 5.29 -0.63 20.00
C LEU A 148 5.36 0.75 19.33
N ALA A 149 4.23 1.43 19.28
CA ALA A 149 4.09 2.77 18.71
C ALA A 149 3.10 3.57 19.56
N ALA A 150 2.98 4.89 19.30
CA ALA A 150 2.05 5.76 20.02
C ALA A 150 0.56 5.47 19.74
N GLY A 151 0.27 4.55 18.80
CA GLY A 151 -1.06 4.27 18.29
C GLY A 151 -1.51 5.32 17.27
N LEU A 152 -2.53 5.00 16.47
CA LEU A 152 -3.12 5.99 15.56
C LEU A 152 -3.75 7.12 16.36
N SER A 153 -3.55 8.34 15.88
CA SER A 153 -4.21 9.54 16.35
C SER A 153 -4.54 10.42 15.14
N PRO A 154 -5.69 11.12 15.14
CA PRO A 154 -6.78 11.06 16.14
C PRO A 154 -7.60 9.75 16.07
N GLN A 155 -8.39 9.48 17.10
CA GLN A 155 -9.13 8.20 17.27
C GLN A 155 -10.64 8.43 17.29
N LEU A 156 -11.37 7.66 16.47
CA LEU A 156 -12.83 7.70 16.45
C LEU A 156 -13.48 6.65 17.36
N THR A 157 -12.94 5.44 17.34
CA THR A 157 -13.47 4.26 18.05
C THR A 157 -12.41 3.15 18.12
N THR A 158 -12.64 2.15 18.95
CA THR A 158 -11.83 0.95 19.11
C THR A 158 -12.72 -0.28 19.11
N PHE A 159 -12.16 -1.42 18.74
CA PHE A 159 -12.88 -2.69 18.63
C PHE A 159 -12.18 -3.80 19.41
N GLU A 160 -12.97 -4.54 20.19
CA GLU A 160 -12.51 -5.71 20.96
C GLU A 160 -12.13 -6.86 20.03
N ILE A 161 -10.90 -7.35 20.17
CA ILE A 161 -10.34 -8.40 19.30
C ILE A 161 -11.15 -9.68 19.45
N SER A 162 -11.41 -10.11 20.69
CA SER A 162 -12.14 -11.36 20.97
C SER A 162 -13.54 -11.37 20.34
N SER A 163 -14.25 -10.25 20.38
CA SER A 163 -15.59 -10.12 19.78
C SER A 163 -15.54 -10.18 18.25
N LEU A 164 -14.58 -9.48 17.63
CA LEU A 164 -14.39 -9.49 16.19
C LEU A 164 -14.00 -10.88 15.68
N VAL A 165 -13.03 -11.53 16.32
CA VAL A 165 -12.56 -12.87 15.94
C VAL A 165 -13.68 -13.90 16.07
N ALA A 166 -14.49 -13.85 17.13
CA ALA A 166 -15.63 -14.76 17.30
C ALA A 166 -16.67 -14.58 16.19
N THR A 167 -16.98 -13.32 15.85
CA THR A 167 -17.92 -12.99 14.77
C THR A 167 -17.41 -13.47 13.41
N LEU A 168 -16.13 -13.21 13.11
CA LEU A 168 -15.48 -13.60 11.86
C LEU A 168 -15.36 -15.11 11.71
N THR A 169 -15.04 -15.81 12.78
CA THR A 169 -14.99 -17.28 12.80
C THR A 169 -16.36 -17.87 12.44
N THR A 170 -17.43 -17.32 13.01
CA THR A 170 -18.80 -17.74 12.72
C THR A 170 -19.17 -17.45 11.25
N GLN A 171 -18.77 -16.29 10.72
CA GLN A 171 -19.01 -15.94 9.32
C GLN A 171 -18.24 -16.83 8.35
N SER A 172 -16.97 -17.13 8.63
CA SER A 172 -16.15 -18.05 7.83
C SER A 172 -16.74 -19.46 7.81
N GLN A 173 -17.24 -19.96 8.95
CA GLN A 173 -17.96 -21.25 9.02
C GLN A 173 -19.24 -21.24 8.19
N ALA A 174 -20.02 -20.16 8.25
CA ALA A 174 -21.21 -20.02 7.41
C ALA A 174 -20.86 -19.97 5.92
N TRP A 175 -19.75 -19.31 5.54
CA TRP A 175 -19.30 -19.21 4.16
C TRP A 175 -18.98 -20.58 3.53
N LYS A 176 -18.40 -21.49 4.31
CA LYS A 176 -18.09 -22.86 3.85
C LYS A 176 -19.30 -23.62 3.30
N GLN A 177 -20.51 -23.23 3.68
CA GLN A 177 -21.76 -23.85 3.20
C GLN A 177 -22.06 -23.55 1.72
N PHE A 178 -21.41 -22.54 1.12
CA PHE A 178 -21.62 -22.17 -0.28
C PHE A 178 -20.65 -22.87 -1.25
N TYR A 179 -19.65 -23.59 -0.74
CA TYR A 179 -18.73 -24.38 -1.55
C TYR A 179 -19.47 -25.58 -2.20
N PRO A 180 -19.20 -25.95 -3.46
CA PRO A 180 -18.13 -25.44 -4.35
C PRO A 180 -18.52 -24.24 -5.21
N HIS A 181 -19.77 -23.76 -5.13
CA HIS A 181 -20.32 -22.79 -6.08
C HIS A 181 -19.91 -21.34 -5.81
N ILE A 182 -19.78 -20.96 -4.53
CA ILE A 182 -19.18 -19.69 -4.13
C ILE A 182 -17.93 -20.01 -3.33
N GLN A 183 -16.78 -19.75 -3.93
CA GLN A 183 -15.46 -20.10 -3.40
C GLN A 183 -14.84 -18.94 -2.63
N SER A 184 -15.09 -17.70 -3.04
CA SER A 184 -14.46 -16.52 -2.45
C SER A 184 -15.39 -15.29 -2.48
N PRO A 185 -15.34 -14.43 -1.44
CA PRO A 185 -16.03 -13.14 -1.44
C PRO A 185 -15.60 -12.19 -2.57
N HIS A 186 -14.44 -12.44 -3.18
CA HIS A 186 -13.90 -11.62 -4.26
C HIS A 186 -14.40 -12.05 -5.66
N GLN A 187 -15.20 -13.13 -5.77
CA GLN A 187 -15.82 -13.48 -7.06
C GLN A 187 -16.87 -12.44 -7.46
N CYS A 188 -16.97 -12.18 -8.77
CA CYS A 188 -17.90 -11.20 -9.33
C CYS A 188 -19.11 -11.90 -9.96
N PRO A 189 -20.31 -11.84 -9.35
CA PRO A 189 -21.51 -12.43 -9.93
C PRO A 189 -21.89 -11.77 -11.26
N MET A 190 -22.34 -12.58 -12.20
CA MET A 190 -22.84 -12.16 -13.50
C MET A 190 -24.18 -12.83 -13.77
N ILE A 191 -25.15 -12.09 -14.29
CA ILE A 191 -26.42 -12.66 -14.75
C ILE A 191 -26.17 -13.51 -16.00
N ALA A 192 -26.67 -14.75 -16.03
CA ALA A 192 -26.55 -15.59 -17.21
C ALA A 192 -27.39 -15.02 -18.39
N ASP A 193 -26.93 -15.22 -19.63
CA ASP A 193 -27.60 -14.75 -20.87
C ASP A 193 -29.03 -15.30 -21.11
N GLN A 194 -29.56 -16.14 -20.22
CA GLN A 194 -30.95 -16.59 -20.30
C GLN A 194 -31.88 -15.49 -19.77
N PRO A 195 -32.94 -15.13 -20.50
CA PRO A 195 -33.86 -14.08 -20.08
C PRO A 195 -34.54 -14.48 -18.76
N LEU A 196 -34.20 -13.77 -17.69
CA LEU A 196 -34.82 -13.90 -16.37
C LEU A 196 -36.33 -13.67 -16.52
N GLN A 197 -37.16 -14.63 -16.12
CA GLN A 197 -38.60 -14.40 -16.01
C GLN A 197 -38.88 -13.67 -14.70
N ASP A 198 -39.72 -12.63 -14.71
CA ASP A 198 -40.12 -11.82 -13.53
C ASP A 198 -40.63 -12.65 -12.33
N LYS A 199 -40.97 -13.93 -12.54
CA LYS A 199 -41.42 -14.87 -11.51
C LYS A 199 -40.30 -15.57 -10.74
N ASP A 200 -39.07 -15.55 -11.23
CA ASP A 200 -37.94 -16.25 -10.60
C ASP A 200 -37.35 -15.45 -9.43
N TRP A 201 -37.63 -14.15 -9.37
CA TRP A 201 -37.01 -13.21 -8.44
C TRP A 201 -38.03 -12.68 -7.42
N ASN A 202 -37.75 -12.86 -6.12
CA ASN A 202 -38.74 -12.59 -5.08
C ASN A 202 -38.70 -11.11 -4.62
N GLY A 203 -39.32 -10.22 -5.40
CA GLY A 203 -39.74 -8.87 -4.99
C GLY A 203 -38.72 -7.72 -5.02
N ASP A 204 -39.20 -6.52 -4.67
CA ASP A 204 -38.58 -5.20 -4.85
C ASP A 204 -37.16 -4.99 -4.26
N LYS A 205 -36.71 -5.87 -3.34
CA LYS A 205 -35.36 -5.79 -2.73
C LYS A 205 -34.25 -6.25 -3.64
N THR A 206 -34.60 -7.03 -4.65
CA THR A 206 -33.67 -7.88 -5.34
C THR A 206 -33.36 -7.24 -6.72
N SER A 207 -34.13 -6.23 -7.15
CA SER A 207 -33.85 -5.35 -8.31
C SER A 207 -32.53 -4.57 -8.18
N ARG A 208 -32.21 -4.03 -6.99
CA ARG A 208 -30.94 -3.32 -6.72
C ARG A 208 -29.72 -4.23 -6.80
N LEU A 209 -29.89 -5.50 -6.44
CA LEU A 209 -28.82 -6.49 -6.52
C LEU A 209 -28.43 -6.77 -7.98
N LEU A 210 -29.40 -6.80 -8.90
CA LEU A 210 -29.17 -7.08 -10.32
C LEU A 210 -28.31 -5.99 -10.99
N THR A 211 -28.42 -4.74 -10.56
CA THR A 211 -27.62 -3.61 -11.10
C THR A 211 -26.12 -3.82 -10.94
N TRP A 212 -25.69 -4.59 -9.95
CA TRP A 212 -24.27 -4.85 -9.65
C TRP A 212 -23.84 -6.29 -9.97
N MET A 213 -24.66 -7.06 -10.70
CA MET A 213 -24.29 -8.40 -11.18
C MET A 213 -23.79 -8.34 -12.63
N ASP A 214 -22.79 -7.49 -12.85
CA ASP A 214 -22.20 -7.16 -14.15
C ASP A 214 -20.96 -8.02 -14.48
N GLY A 215 -20.54 -8.90 -13.57
CA GLY A 215 -19.30 -9.68 -13.68
C GLY A 215 -18.02 -8.92 -13.31
N ASN A 216 -18.11 -7.62 -12.99
CA ASN A 216 -16.98 -6.79 -12.55
C ASN A 216 -17.06 -6.45 -11.06
N THR A 217 -18.26 -6.40 -10.48
CA THR A 217 -18.47 -6.09 -9.08
C THR A 217 -18.44 -7.35 -8.21
N SER A 218 -17.49 -7.45 -7.29
CA SER A 218 -17.34 -8.59 -6.38
C SER A 218 -18.49 -8.68 -5.35
N ILE A 219 -18.74 -9.89 -4.81
CA ILE A 219 -19.70 -10.10 -3.70
C ILE A 219 -19.37 -9.17 -2.52
N GLN A 220 -18.08 -8.97 -2.23
CA GLN A 220 -17.64 -8.05 -1.18
C GLN A 220 -18.03 -6.60 -1.49
N GLN A 221 -17.82 -6.11 -2.72
CA GLN A 221 -18.23 -4.76 -3.12
C GLN A 221 -19.75 -4.59 -3.03
N ILE A 222 -20.53 -5.56 -3.50
CA ILE A 222 -22.00 -5.56 -3.37
C ILE A 222 -22.41 -5.48 -1.89
N ALA A 223 -21.73 -6.21 -1.01
CA ALA A 223 -21.98 -6.18 0.42
C ALA A 223 -21.72 -4.79 1.02
N ARG A 224 -20.67 -4.09 0.58
CA ARG A 224 -20.38 -2.69 0.97
C ARG A 224 -21.52 -1.76 0.53
N TYR A 225 -21.93 -1.82 -0.73
CA TYR A 225 -23.02 -0.98 -1.27
C TYR A 225 -24.35 -1.18 -0.53
N LEU A 226 -24.63 -2.42 -0.10
CA LEU A 226 -25.84 -2.76 0.64
C LEU A 226 -25.74 -2.54 2.15
N ASN A 227 -24.56 -2.21 2.68
CA ASN A 227 -24.29 -2.19 4.12
C ASN A 227 -24.69 -3.50 4.81
N ARG A 228 -24.23 -4.61 4.24
CA ARG A 228 -24.44 -5.98 4.73
C ARG A 228 -23.09 -6.71 4.79
N ASN A 229 -23.02 -7.81 5.53
CA ASN A 229 -21.86 -8.69 5.43
C ASN A 229 -21.94 -9.53 4.16
N ALA A 230 -20.77 -9.94 3.64
CA ALA A 230 -20.69 -10.74 2.43
C ALA A 230 -21.51 -12.04 2.54
N VAL A 231 -21.49 -12.70 3.72
CA VAL A 231 -22.25 -13.94 3.96
C VAL A 231 -23.74 -13.74 3.68
N THR A 232 -24.31 -12.58 4.02
CA THR A 232 -25.73 -12.28 3.78
C THR A 232 -26.02 -12.14 2.29
N VAL A 233 -25.12 -11.47 1.55
CA VAL A 233 -25.23 -11.36 0.09
C VAL A 233 -25.10 -12.73 -0.56
N ALA A 234 -24.09 -13.51 -0.16
CA ALA A 234 -23.88 -14.89 -0.62
C ALA A 234 -25.14 -15.75 -0.38
N LYS A 235 -25.73 -15.71 0.82
CA LYS A 235 -27.00 -16.41 1.12
C LYS A 235 -28.14 -15.99 0.19
N GLY A 236 -28.23 -14.70 -0.13
CA GLY A 236 -29.25 -14.16 -1.01
C GLY A 236 -29.10 -14.63 -2.46
N ILE A 237 -27.88 -14.69 -2.97
CA ILE A 237 -27.60 -15.08 -4.37
C ILE A 237 -27.48 -16.60 -4.56
N TYR A 238 -27.13 -17.35 -3.51
CA TYR A 238 -26.82 -18.79 -3.58
C TYR A 238 -27.91 -19.65 -4.25
N PRO A 239 -29.23 -19.46 -3.99
CA PRO A 239 -30.27 -20.22 -4.68
C PRO A 239 -30.21 -20.06 -6.20
N TYR A 240 -29.91 -18.85 -6.67
CA TYR A 240 -29.84 -18.50 -8.09
C TYR A 240 -28.56 -18.99 -8.75
N VAL A 241 -27.44 -18.97 -8.02
CA VAL A 241 -26.20 -19.61 -8.44
C VAL A 241 -26.41 -21.11 -8.65
N ARG A 242 -27.12 -21.78 -7.72
CA ARG A 242 -27.44 -23.22 -7.85
C ARG A 242 -28.35 -23.54 -9.04
N GLN A 243 -29.18 -22.58 -9.45
CA GLN A 243 -30.06 -22.71 -10.62
C GLN A 243 -29.35 -22.35 -11.93
N GLY A 244 -28.11 -21.84 -11.89
CA GLY A 244 -27.37 -21.39 -13.05
C GLY A 244 -27.80 -20.02 -13.60
N LEU A 245 -28.68 -19.31 -12.87
CA LEU A 245 -29.14 -17.96 -13.25
C LEU A 245 -28.09 -16.89 -12.96
N ILE A 246 -27.23 -17.12 -11.97
CA ILE A 246 -26.05 -16.31 -11.67
C ILE A 246 -24.81 -17.16 -11.87
N GLN A 247 -23.90 -16.68 -12.70
CA GLN A 247 -22.59 -17.27 -12.90
C GLN A 247 -21.57 -16.56 -12.02
N LEU A 248 -20.66 -17.33 -11.43
CA LEU A 248 -19.54 -16.82 -10.64
C LEU A 248 -18.26 -17.38 -11.27
N PRO A 249 -17.60 -16.64 -12.19
CA PRO A 249 -16.34 -17.08 -12.75
C PRO A 249 -15.30 -17.30 -11.64
N PRO A 250 -14.36 -18.24 -11.82
CA PRO A 250 -13.21 -18.37 -10.95
C PRO A 250 -12.43 -17.04 -10.94
N ILE A 251 -11.84 -16.67 -9.80
CA ILE A 251 -10.98 -15.49 -9.72
C ILE A 251 -9.76 -15.76 -10.61
N ALA A 252 -9.75 -15.20 -11.82
CA ALA A 252 -8.54 -15.13 -12.61
C ALA A 252 -7.55 -14.21 -11.88
N PRO A 253 -6.25 -14.51 -11.85
CA PRO A 253 -5.25 -13.53 -11.43
C PRO A 253 -5.42 -12.32 -12.34
N THR A 254 -5.91 -11.22 -11.77
CA THR A 254 -6.13 -9.97 -12.48
C THR A 254 -4.77 -9.51 -12.99
N MET A 255 -4.53 -9.64 -14.30
CA MET A 255 -3.54 -8.81 -14.95
C MET A 255 -4.06 -7.38 -14.80
N PRO A 256 -3.25 -6.42 -14.33
CA PRO A 256 -3.66 -5.03 -14.42
C PRO A 256 -3.90 -4.72 -15.90
N ASP A 257 -5.13 -4.34 -16.22
CA ASP A 257 -5.51 -3.82 -17.53
C ASP A 257 -4.53 -2.70 -17.88
N THR A 258 -3.62 -3.01 -18.80
CA THR A 258 -2.70 -2.04 -19.39
C THR A 258 -3.45 -1.35 -20.51
N GLU A 259 -4.47 -0.57 -20.17
CA GLU A 259 -5.11 0.33 -21.11
C GLU A 259 -5.45 1.66 -20.42
N ALA A 260 -5.01 2.74 -21.08
CA ALA A 260 -5.29 4.16 -20.82
C ALA A 260 -4.49 4.85 -19.70
N SER A 261 -3.24 5.19 -20.01
CA SER A 261 -2.67 6.50 -19.67
C SER A 261 -1.43 6.81 -20.53
N GLU A 262 -1.56 6.63 -21.84
CA GLU A 262 -0.73 7.39 -22.79
C GLU A 262 -1.44 8.71 -23.05
N GLU A 263 -0.66 9.81 -23.08
CA GLU A 263 -1.09 11.22 -23.07
C GLU A 263 -1.47 11.66 -21.64
N TRP A 264 -0.77 12.52 -20.90
CA TRP A 264 -0.11 13.78 -21.25
C TRP A 264 1.00 14.07 -20.20
N HIS A 265 2.28 14.16 -20.61
CA HIS A 265 3.27 15.07 -20.01
C HIS A 265 4.44 15.24 -20.98
N ALA A 266 4.37 16.27 -21.81
CA ALA A 266 5.54 16.72 -22.54
C ALA A 266 6.52 17.44 -21.59
N THR A 267 7.82 17.13 -21.75
CA THR A 267 8.99 18.02 -21.61
C THR A 267 9.74 18.24 -20.28
N GLN A 268 9.66 17.36 -19.27
CA GLN A 268 10.62 17.43 -18.14
C GLN A 268 11.32 16.08 -17.94
N VAL A 269 12.66 16.08 -18.00
CA VAL A 269 13.49 14.89 -17.71
C VAL A 269 13.35 14.57 -16.22
N PRO A 270 12.94 13.34 -15.83
CA PRO A 270 12.80 13.02 -14.42
C PRO A 270 14.13 13.09 -13.68
N ARG A 271 14.13 13.80 -12.55
CA ARG A 271 15.27 13.96 -11.66
C ARG A 271 15.26 12.95 -10.53
N ILE A 272 16.33 12.20 -10.40
CA ILE A 272 16.49 11.14 -9.41
C ILE A 272 17.65 11.51 -8.50
N VAL A 273 17.40 11.54 -7.19
CA VAL A 273 18.46 11.79 -6.21
C VAL A 273 18.78 10.52 -5.44
N CYS A 274 20.05 10.12 -5.42
CA CYS A 274 20.54 9.02 -4.62
C CYS A 274 21.24 9.54 -3.36
N VAL A 275 20.87 9.06 -2.18
CA VAL A 275 21.53 9.40 -0.91
C VAL A 275 22.15 8.12 -0.37
N ASP A 276 23.48 8.05 -0.43
CA ASP A 276 24.25 6.84 -0.06
C ASP A 276 25.68 7.24 0.32
N ASP A 277 26.20 6.76 1.44
CA ASP A 277 27.55 7.09 1.90
C ASP A 277 28.65 6.38 1.06
N SER A 278 28.31 5.27 0.41
CA SER A 278 29.19 4.52 -0.46
C SER A 278 29.39 5.20 -1.81
N LEU A 279 30.61 5.67 -2.06
CA LEU A 279 31.01 6.24 -3.36
C LEU A 279 30.74 5.27 -4.53
N THR A 280 30.98 3.98 -4.32
CA THR A 280 30.78 2.95 -5.36
C THR A 280 29.32 2.81 -5.75
N ILE A 281 28.40 2.83 -4.77
CA ILE A 281 26.96 2.74 -5.05
C ILE A 281 26.49 4.01 -5.77
N ARG A 282 26.90 5.20 -5.29
CA ARG A 282 26.58 6.48 -5.93
C ARG A 282 26.99 6.52 -7.39
N GLN A 283 28.24 6.17 -7.70
CA GLN A 283 28.75 6.15 -9.07
C GLN A 283 28.03 5.12 -9.95
N THR A 284 27.66 3.97 -9.39
CA THR A 284 26.93 2.92 -10.11
C THR A 284 25.52 3.39 -10.47
N VAL A 285 24.81 3.98 -9.51
CA VAL A 285 23.46 4.50 -9.69
C VAL A 285 23.44 5.66 -10.68
N GLU A 286 24.32 6.65 -10.53
CA GLU A 286 24.46 7.76 -11.49
C GLU A 286 24.69 7.25 -12.90
N LYS A 287 25.68 6.37 -13.08
CA LYS A 287 26.00 5.83 -14.40
C LYS A 287 24.81 5.12 -15.04
N ILE A 288 24.14 4.22 -14.29
CA ILE A 288 22.99 3.47 -14.81
C ILE A 288 21.88 4.41 -15.26
N LEU A 289 21.55 5.41 -14.46
CA LEU A 289 20.43 6.31 -14.71
C LEU A 289 20.75 7.34 -15.79
N ASP A 290 21.97 7.88 -15.82
CA ASP A 290 22.40 8.82 -16.86
C ASP A 290 22.47 8.14 -18.24
N ASP A 291 22.95 6.89 -18.31
CA ASP A 291 22.98 6.10 -19.55
C ASP A 291 21.56 5.86 -20.12
N GLN A 292 20.52 5.98 -19.28
CA GLN A 292 19.12 5.79 -19.63
C GLN A 292 18.34 7.10 -19.79
N GLY A 293 19.04 8.25 -19.71
CA GLY A 293 18.46 9.55 -20.01
C GLY A 293 17.69 10.20 -18.85
N TYR A 294 17.92 9.77 -17.62
CA TYR A 294 17.43 10.45 -16.40
C TYR A 294 18.38 11.60 -15.99
N GLU A 295 17.95 12.45 -15.05
CA GLU A 295 18.86 13.37 -14.35
C GLU A 295 19.22 12.82 -12.98
N ALA A 296 20.35 12.12 -12.88
CA ALA A 296 20.80 11.55 -11.61
C ALA A 296 21.68 12.53 -10.82
N THR A 297 21.53 12.57 -9.50
CA THR A 297 22.42 13.31 -8.61
C THR A 297 22.62 12.52 -7.32
N SER A 298 23.86 12.24 -6.93
CA SER A 298 24.15 11.51 -5.69
C SER A 298 24.71 12.37 -4.59
N LEU A 299 24.19 12.18 -3.38
CA LEU A 299 24.56 12.89 -2.17
C LEU A 299 25.20 11.90 -1.18
N GLY A 300 26.44 12.17 -0.79
CA GLY A 300 27.20 11.29 0.12
C GLY A 300 27.02 11.60 1.61
N ASN A 301 26.43 12.74 1.96
CA ASN A 301 26.26 13.17 3.35
C ASN A 301 24.75 13.27 3.68
N PRO A 302 24.22 12.40 4.57
CA PRO A 302 22.79 12.35 4.86
C PRO A 302 22.28 13.58 5.61
N LEU A 303 23.11 14.25 6.43
CA LEU A 303 22.73 15.48 7.12
C LEU A 303 22.54 16.66 6.15
N ARG A 304 23.37 16.75 5.11
CA ARG A 304 23.23 17.76 4.04
C ARG A 304 22.14 17.40 3.04
N ALA A 305 21.84 16.10 2.89
CA ALA A 305 20.88 15.60 1.91
C ALA A 305 19.52 16.30 2.02
N LEU A 306 18.99 16.47 3.25
CA LEU A 306 17.71 17.12 3.47
C LEU A 306 17.66 18.53 2.82
N SER A 307 18.67 19.37 3.07
CA SER A 307 18.73 20.73 2.53
C SER A 307 18.85 20.77 1.00
N LEU A 308 19.67 19.87 0.43
CA LEU A 308 19.88 19.79 -1.02
C LEU A 308 18.67 19.23 -1.74
N LEU A 309 17.93 18.29 -1.13
CA LEU A 309 16.69 17.76 -1.69
C LEU A 309 15.66 18.88 -1.95
N PHE A 310 15.57 19.90 -1.07
CA PHE A 310 14.67 21.06 -1.27
C PHE A 310 15.04 21.92 -2.48
N GLN A 311 16.33 21.98 -2.79
CA GLN A 311 16.83 22.71 -3.95
C GLN A 311 16.66 21.88 -5.23
N LEU A 312 16.96 20.59 -5.14
CA LEU A 312 16.96 19.67 -6.28
C LEU A 312 15.54 19.30 -6.71
N LYS A 313 14.55 19.25 -5.81
CA LYS A 313 13.16 18.86 -6.12
C LYS A 313 13.07 17.58 -6.96
N PRO A 314 13.64 16.45 -6.49
CA PRO A 314 13.61 15.20 -7.24
C PRO A 314 12.20 14.69 -7.49
N ASN A 315 12.05 13.99 -8.61
CA ASN A 315 10.90 13.16 -8.93
C ASN A 315 10.98 11.78 -8.25
N LEU A 316 12.17 11.32 -7.85
CA LEU A 316 12.37 10.09 -7.08
C LEU A 316 13.61 10.18 -6.20
N ILE A 317 13.55 9.62 -4.99
CA ILE A 317 14.67 9.56 -4.05
C ILE A 317 15.04 8.10 -3.79
N LEU A 318 16.28 7.74 -4.09
CA LEU A 318 16.89 6.48 -3.67
C LEU A 318 17.66 6.76 -2.36
N CYS A 319 17.35 6.07 -1.28
CA CYS A 319 17.91 6.37 0.04
C CYS A 319 18.50 5.10 0.66
N ASP A 320 19.80 5.10 0.94
CA ASP A 320 20.41 4.02 1.70
C ASP A 320 19.89 3.97 3.13
N ILE A 321 19.75 2.77 3.67
CA ILE A 321 19.35 2.58 5.06
C ILE A 321 20.52 2.82 6.02
N ALA A 322 21.69 2.27 5.70
CA ALA A 322 22.80 2.11 6.62
C ALA A 322 23.85 3.22 6.44
N MET A 323 23.46 4.46 6.73
CA MET A 323 24.36 5.62 6.65
C MET A 323 24.86 6.07 8.03
N PRO A 324 26.10 6.57 8.14
CA PRO A 324 26.62 7.17 9.36
C PRO A 324 25.87 8.48 9.69
N GLU A 325 25.86 8.83 10.98
CA GLU A 325 25.25 10.06 11.55
C GLU A 325 23.72 10.12 11.51
N LEU A 326 23.08 9.76 10.40
CA LEU A 326 21.62 9.76 10.23
C LEU A 326 21.21 8.52 9.42
N GLU A 327 20.43 7.63 10.05
CA GLU A 327 19.92 6.44 9.38
C GLU A 327 18.90 6.82 8.29
N GLY A 328 18.85 6.06 7.20
CA GLY A 328 17.94 6.31 6.08
C GLY A 328 16.47 6.32 6.49
N TYR A 329 16.07 5.52 7.49
CA TYR A 329 14.71 5.53 8.03
C TYR A 329 14.35 6.88 8.65
N GLN A 330 15.29 7.50 9.35
CA GLN A 330 15.10 8.80 9.98
C GLN A 330 14.99 9.88 8.90
N LEU A 331 15.87 9.85 7.90
CA LEU A 331 15.80 10.76 6.75
C LEU A 331 14.47 10.61 6.00
N CYS A 332 14.03 9.38 5.72
CA CYS A 332 12.73 9.11 5.10
C CYS A 332 11.58 9.69 5.92
N ALA A 333 11.53 9.43 7.22
CA ALA A 333 10.50 9.97 8.10
C ALA A 333 10.51 11.51 8.13
N MET A 334 11.69 12.15 8.13
CA MET A 334 11.83 13.61 8.06
C MET A 334 11.35 14.17 6.72
N LEU A 335 11.70 13.53 5.61
CA LEU A 335 11.24 13.93 4.27
C LEU A 335 9.71 13.82 4.16
N ARG A 336 9.12 12.78 4.75
CA ARG A 336 7.67 12.61 4.77
C ARG A 336 6.94 13.67 5.58
N GLN A 337 7.55 14.23 6.63
CA GLN A 337 6.99 15.36 7.37
C GLN A 337 6.99 16.66 6.54
N SER A 338 7.77 16.74 5.46
CA SER A 338 7.81 17.89 4.56
C SER A 338 6.74 17.80 3.48
N THR A 339 5.98 18.89 3.28
CA THR A 339 5.01 19.01 2.19
C THR A 339 5.65 18.88 0.80
N ALA A 340 6.92 19.24 0.66
CA ALA A 340 7.65 19.21 -0.61
C ALA A 340 7.96 17.78 -1.10
N PHE A 341 8.07 16.80 -0.20
CA PHE A 341 8.44 15.42 -0.56
C PHE A 341 7.38 14.38 -0.20
N ARG A 342 6.20 14.82 0.24
CA ARG A 342 5.13 13.94 0.72
C ARG A 342 4.73 12.88 -0.32
N GLN A 343 4.65 13.28 -1.58
CA GLN A 343 4.28 12.41 -2.71
C GLN A 343 5.47 11.93 -3.54
N THR A 344 6.68 12.44 -3.28
CA THR A 344 7.88 12.00 -4.01
C THR A 344 8.16 10.53 -3.65
N PRO A 345 8.22 9.60 -4.62
CA PRO A 345 8.64 8.23 -4.38
C PRO A 345 9.98 8.18 -3.63
N ILE A 346 10.02 7.52 -2.47
CA ILE A 346 11.25 7.24 -1.71
C ILE A 346 11.46 5.74 -1.70
N VAL A 347 12.56 5.30 -2.29
CA VAL A 347 12.92 3.89 -2.43
C VAL A 347 14.11 3.62 -1.54
N MET A 348 13.94 2.73 -0.57
CA MET A 348 14.99 2.43 0.40
C MET A 348 15.92 1.36 -0.15
N LEU A 349 17.22 1.63 -0.16
CA LEU A 349 18.23 0.66 -0.55
C LEU A 349 18.63 -0.15 0.69
N THR A 350 18.39 -1.47 0.66
CA THR A 350 18.43 -2.35 1.86
C THR A 350 19.49 -3.44 1.73
N GLY A 351 20.00 -3.95 2.85
CA GLY A 351 20.96 -5.08 2.85
C GLY A 351 20.30 -6.45 2.65
N LYS A 352 21.12 -7.52 2.64
CA LYS A 352 20.70 -8.91 2.36
C LYS A 352 19.61 -9.47 3.28
N ASP A 353 19.53 -9.04 4.54
CA ASP A 353 18.54 -9.52 5.53
C ASP A 353 17.28 -8.64 5.56
N GLY A 354 16.68 -8.48 4.37
CA GLY A 354 15.79 -7.37 4.04
C GLY A 354 14.41 -7.35 4.72
N PHE A 355 13.90 -8.40 5.37
CA PHE A 355 12.50 -8.34 5.86
C PHE A 355 12.28 -7.29 6.95
N ILE A 356 13.12 -7.30 7.99
CA ILE A 356 13.00 -6.32 9.09
C ILE A 356 13.23 -4.92 8.55
N ASP A 357 14.19 -4.79 7.63
CA ASP A 357 14.54 -3.51 7.02
C ASP A 357 13.44 -2.98 6.11
N ARG A 358 12.80 -3.83 5.33
CA ARG A 358 11.59 -3.51 4.54
C ARG A 358 10.45 -3.05 5.42
N VAL A 359 10.19 -3.74 6.54
CA VAL A 359 9.13 -3.35 7.47
C VAL A 359 9.45 -2.01 8.13
N LYS A 360 10.71 -1.78 8.55
CA LYS A 360 11.16 -0.48 9.06
C LYS A 360 11.05 0.63 8.01
N ALA A 361 11.45 0.36 6.77
CA ALA A 361 11.33 1.27 5.64
C ALA A 361 9.87 1.66 5.41
N ARG A 362 8.97 0.68 5.32
CA ARG A 362 7.54 0.90 5.16
C ARG A 362 6.96 1.74 6.28
N MET A 363 7.27 1.40 7.54
CA MET A 363 6.81 2.17 8.70
C MET A 363 7.37 3.60 8.75
N ALA A 364 8.54 3.84 8.17
CA ALA A 364 9.14 5.17 8.02
C ALA A 364 8.55 5.96 6.83
N GLY A 365 7.62 5.38 6.08
CA GLY A 365 6.94 6.00 4.93
C GLY A 365 7.62 5.77 3.58
N ALA A 366 8.49 4.75 3.44
CA ALA A 366 9.07 4.41 2.15
C ALA A 366 8.01 3.92 1.15
N THR A 367 8.15 4.36 -0.10
CA THR A 367 7.28 3.99 -1.23
C THR A 367 7.61 2.61 -1.77
N ASP A 368 8.88 2.25 -1.81
CA ASP A 368 9.34 0.91 -2.17
C ASP A 368 10.72 0.63 -1.57
N TYR A 369 11.30 -0.52 -1.88
CA TYR A 369 12.64 -0.88 -1.49
C TYR A 369 13.39 -1.60 -2.62
N LEU A 370 14.72 -1.56 -2.56
CA LEU A 370 15.61 -2.28 -3.48
C LEU A 370 16.72 -2.95 -2.67
N THR A 371 16.95 -4.24 -2.88
CA THR A 371 17.93 -5.01 -2.10
C THR A 371 19.32 -4.90 -2.73
N LYS A 372 20.34 -4.60 -1.92
CA LYS A 372 21.75 -4.56 -2.32
C LYS A 372 22.39 -5.95 -2.19
N PRO A 373 23.23 -6.36 -3.16
CA PRO A 373 23.53 -5.68 -4.42
C PRO A 373 22.37 -5.81 -5.41
N PHE A 374 22.07 -4.75 -6.16
CA PHE A 374 21.04 -4.72 -7.20
C PHE A 374 21.65 -4.65 -8.60
N GLY A 375 20.92 -5.19 -9.59
CA GLY A 375 21.27 -5.11 -11.00
C GLY A 375 20.78 -3.84 -11.70
N THR A 376 21.30 -3.57 -12.89
CA THR A 376 20.85 -2.45 -13.76
C THR A 376 19.36 -2.55 -14.08
N GLN A 377 18.87 -3.74 -14.44
CA GLN A 377 17.46 -3.95 -14.79
C GLN A 377 16.53 -3.73 -13.60
N GLU A 378 16.87 -4.24 -12.42
CA GLU A 378 16.05 -4.07 -11.21
C GLU A 378 15.88 -2.60 -10.83
N LEU A 379 16.97 -1.82 -10.91
CA LEU A 379 16.92 -0.38 -10.68
C LEU A 379 16.06 0.33 -11.72
N LEU A 380 16.21 -0.01 -13.01
CA LEU A 380 15.45 0.64 -14.08
C LEU A 380 13.96 0.33 -14.01
N THR A 381 13.57 -0.93 -13.87
CA THR A 381 12.16 -1.33 -13.73
C THR A 381 11.49 -0.57 -12.59
N LEU A 382 12.19 -0.40 -11.46
CA LEU A 382 11.67 0.31 -10.31
C LEU A 382 11.54 1.81 -10.60
N VAL A 383 12.53 2.43 -11.20
CA VAL A 383 12.49 3.85 -11.58
C VAL A 383 11.37 4.11 -12.60
N GLU A 384 11.30 3.31 -13.66
CA GLU A 384 10.29 3.41 -14.72
C GLU A 384 8.86 3.31 -14.16
N LYS A 385 8.63 2.39 -13.22
CA LYS A 385 7.34 2.23 -12.51
C LYS A 385 6.86 3.53 -11.86
N TYR A 386 7.77 4.38 -11.38
CA TYR A 386 7.41 5.57 -10.58
C TYR A 386 7.56 6.90 -11.32
N VAL A 387 8.49 7.01 -12.26
CA VAL A 387 8.77 8.28 -12.97
C VAL A 387 8.72 8.16 -14.49
N GLY A 388 8.39 6.98 -15.03
CA GLY A 388 8.34 6.73 -16.47
C GLY A 388 9.72 6.56 -17.12
N LEU A 389 9.73 6.45 -18.45
CA LEU A 389 10.95 6.27 -19.25
C LEU A 389 11.82 7.53 -19.25
N GLY A 390 13.14 7.34 -19.17
CA GLY A 390 14.11 8.43 -19.35
C GLY A 390 14.13 8.95 -20.79
N ASN A 391 14.79 10.09 -21.01
CA ASN A 391 14.95 10.67 -22.35
C ASN A 391 16.38 10.46 -22.88
N PRO A 392 16.65 9.38 -23.63
CA PRO A 392 18.00 9.05 -24.10
C PRO A 392 18.55 10.03 -25.15
N SER A 393 17.71 10.92 -25.70
CA SER A 393 18.13 11.97 -26.65
C SER A 393 18.62 13.25 -25.95
N ARG A 394 18.73 13.24 -24.62
CA ARG A 394 19.15 14.40 -23.83
C ARG A 394 20.66 14.68 -24.00
N PRO A 395 21.07 15.95 -24.18
CA PRO A 395 22.47 16.32 -23.95
C PRO A 395 22.81 16.14 -22.46
N ARG A 396 23.93 15.47 -22.16
CA ARG A 396 24.42 15.29 -20.79
C ARG A 396 24.48 16.67 -20.10
N PRO A 397 23.86 16.86 -18.93
CA PRO A 397 24.01 18.10 -18.20
C PRO A 397 25.49 18.24 -17.82
N ASP A 398 26.18 19.22 -18.39
CA ASP A 398 27.46 19.69 -17.88
C ASP A 398 27.22 20.15 -16.44
N HIS A 399 27.57 19.31 -15.45
CA HIS A 399 28.07 19.59 -14.10
C HIS A 399 27.62 20.87 -13.33
N LEU A 400 26.47 21.48 -13.61
CA LEU A 400 26.11 22.81 -13.11
C LEU A 400 25.75 22.89 -11.61
N LEU A 401 25.73 21.77 -10.89
CA LEU A 401 25.54 21.76 -9.43
C LEU A 401 26.66 21.01 -8.67
N ALA A 402 27.42 20.14 -9.33
CA ALA A 402 28.56 19.48 -8.71
C ALA A 402 29.73 20.46 -8.48
N ASP A 403 29.92 21.42 -9.38
CA ASP A 403 30.96 22.44 -9.26
C ASP A 403 30.59 23.54 -8.23
N ALA A 404 29.29 23.86 -8.09
CA ALA A 404 28.81 24.77 -7.05
C ALA A 404 28.98 24.22 -5.62
N ILE A 405 29.04 22.88 -5.46
CA ILE A 405 29.29 22.23 -4.16
C ILE A 405 30.79 22.04 -3.91
N LYS A 406 31.62 22.01 -4.98
CA LYS A 406 33.09 21.98 -4.88
C LYS A 406 33.68 23.33 -4.45
N ASP A 407 33.12 24.45 -4.91
CA ASP A 407 33.63 25.78 -4.56
C ASP A 407 33.43 26.13 -3.06
N ASP A 408 32.39 25.59 -2.41
CA ASP A 408 32.17 25.75 -0.97
C ASP A 408 33.08 24.84 -0.10
N LEU A 409 33.84 23.92 -0.72
CA LEU A 409 34.81 23.05 -0.03
C LEU A 409 36.24 23.61 -0.02
N GLU A 410 36.54 24.68 -0.78
CA GLU A 410 37.88 25.29 -0.79
C GLU A 410 38.02 26.58 0.06
N LEU A 411 36.92 27.18 0.54
CA LEU A 411 36.96 28.32 1.46
C LEU A 411 37.06 27.89 2.94
N GLY A 412 38.14 27.16 3.28
CA GLY A 412 38.40 26.73 4.65
C GLY A 412 39.87 26.61 5.05
N THR A 413 40.82 26.87 4.14
CA THR A 413 42.27 26.77 4.44
C THR A 413 43.07 27.97 3.93
N GLY A 414 42.57 29.19 4.17
CA GLY A 414 43.39 30.40 4.06
C GLY A 414 44.09 30.71 5.40
N PRO A 415 45.37 31.12 5.42
CA PRO A 415 46.07 31.43 6.67
C PRO A 415 45.41 32.62 7.39
N MET A 416 45.19 32.45 8.70
CA MET A 416 44.75 33.51 9.62
C MET A 416 45.60 34.78 9.47
N PRO A 417 45.01 35.98 9.38
CA PRO A 417 45.77 37.22 9.44
C PRO A 417 46.33 37.43 10.85
N PRO A 418 47.52 38.04 11.00
CA PRO A 418 48.11 38.26 12.31
C PRO A 418 47.32 39.32 13.08
N PHE A 419 47.05 39.01 14.35
CA PHE A 419 46.50 39.95 15.31
C PHE A 419 47.41 41.19 15.43
N ARG A 420 46.80 42.37 15.29
CA ARG A 420 47.34 43.64 15.79
C ARG A 420 46.31 44.32 16.66
#